data_AF-A0A351DNG6-F1
#
_entry.id   AF-A0A351DNG6-F1
#
_cell.length_a   1.000
_cell.length_b   1.000
_cell.length_c   1.000
_cell.angle_alpha   90.00
_cell.angle_beta   90.00
_cell.angle_gamma   90.00
#
_symmetry.space_group_name_H-M   'P 1'
#
loop_
_entity.id
_entity.type
_entity.pdbx_description
1 polymer ?
#
loop_
_entity_poly.entity_id
_entity_poly.type
_entity_poly.pdbx_seq_one_letter_code
_entity_poly.pdbx_strand_id
1 'polypeptide(L)' 'MRRAQPKGAPGEKRTLINEEIRAPQVRLIGPTGEQIGVVNTNDALVAARENDL' A
#
# COMPACT_ATOMS: atom_id res chain seq x y z
N MET A 1 -19.64 -33.75 -13.55
CA MET A 1 -18.27 -33.63 -13.01
C MET A 1 -18.15 -32.28 -12.31
N ARG A 2 -17.91 -32.23 -10.99
CA ARG A 2 -17.83 -30.97 -10.22
C ARG A 2 -16.42 -30.41 -10.35
N ARG A 3 -16.29 -29.27 -11.04
CA ARG A 3 -15.03 -28.52 -11.15
C ARG A 3 -14.71 -27.91 -9.79
N ALA A 4 -13.71 -28.45 -9.10
CA ALA A 4 -13.17 -27.82 -7.90
C ALA A 4 -12.60 -26.45 -8.28
N GLN A 5 -13.10 -25.38 -7.66
CA GLN A 5 -12.48 -24.06 -7.78
C GLN A 5 -11.09 -24.12 -7.14
N PRO A 6 -10.03 -23.59 -7.77
CA PRO A 6 -8.74 -23.48 -7.11
C PRO A 6 -8.88 -22.50 -5.94
N LYS A 7 -8.71 -23.04 -4.73
CA LYS A 7 -8.51 -22.27 -3.50
C LYS A 7 -7.31 -21.34 -3.73
N GLY A 8 -7.48 -20.03 -3.50
CA GLY A 8 -6.47 -19.00 -3.78
C GLY A 8 -5.06 -19.43 -3.41
N ALA A 9 -4.11 -19.18 -4.32
CA ALA A 9 -2.76 -19.72 -4.24
C ALA A 9 -2.07 -19.31 -2.91
N PRO A 10 -1.33 -20.22 -2.25
CA PRO A 10 -0.53 -19.87 -1.08
C PRO A 10 0.53 -18.84 -1.49
N GLY A 11 0.45 -17.62 -0.96
CA GLY A 11 1.45 -16.56 -1.22
C GLY A 11 0.91 -15.28 -1.85
N GLU A 12 -0.41 -15.06 -1.87
CA GLU A 12 -1.00 -13.79 -2.33
C GLU A 12 -0.49 -12.63 -1.45
N LYS A 13 0.49 -11.87 -1.96
CA LYS A 13 1.04 -10.68 -1.30
C LYS A 13 -0.08 -9.65 -1.19
N ARG A 14 -0.64 -9.53 0.01
CA ARG A 14 -1.64 -8.50 0.29
C ARG A 14 -0.98 -7.13 0.22
N THR A 15 -1.69 -6.16 -0.36
CA THR A 15 -1.30 -4.75 -0.31
C THR A 15 -1.35 -4.30 1.14
N LEU A 16 -0.22 -3.80 1.65
CA LEU A 16 -0.15 -3.21 2.97
C LEU A 16 -0.72 -1.80 2.89
N ILE A 17 -1.62 -1.46 3.79
CA ILE A 17 -2.25 -0.15 3.88
C ILE A 17 -1.83 0.52 5.19
N ASN A 18 -1.57 1.82 5.14
CA ASN A 18 -1.37 2.66 6.33
C ASN A 18 -0.38 2.05 7.34
N GLU A 19 -0.83 1.78 8.57
CA GLU A 19 -0.02 1.21 9.65
C GLU A 19 0.42 -0.25 9.40
N GLU A 20 -0.12 -0.92 8.38
CA GLU A 20 0.36 -2.23 7.93
C GLU A 20 1.66 -2.13 7.14
N ILE A 21 2.04 -0.94 6.63
CA ILE A 21 3.26 -0.75 5.85
C ILE A 21 4.48 -0.98 6.74
N ARG A 22 5.37 -1.89 6.32
CA ARG A 22 6.59 -2.26 7.07
C ARG A 22 7.88 -1.72 6.44
N ALA A 23 7.82 -1.19 5.23
CA ALA A 23 8.98 -0.61 4.58
C ALA A 23 9.44 0.64 5.35
N PRO A 24 10.74 0.91 5.50
CA PRO A 24 11.22 2.13 6.15
C PRO A 24 11.05 3.37 5.25
N GLN A 25 11.11 3.16 3.93
CA GLN A 25 10.97 4.20 2.92
C GLN A 25 9.99 3.77 1.84
N VAL A 26 9.25 4.73 1.30
CA VAL A 26 8.23 4.53 0.26
C VAL A 26 8.34 5.61 -0.81
N ARG A 27 7.95 5.29 -2.03
CA ARG A 27 7.72 6.29 -3.07
C ARG A 27 6.32 6.86 -2.92
N LEU A 28 6.23 8.13 -2.55
CA LEU A 28 4.97 8.83 -2.35
C LEU A 28 4.47 9.46 -3.65
N ILE A 29 3.20 9.22 -3.95
CA ILE A 29 2.44 9.84 -5.04
C ILE A 29 1.31 10.61 -4.36
N GLY A 30 1.15 11.89 -4.69
CA GLY A 30 0.09 12.71 -4.12
C GLY A 30 -1.28 12.45 -4.75
N PRO A 31 -2.35 13.02 -4.19
CA PRO A 31 -3.73 12.75 -4.59
C PRO A 31 -4.05 13.16 -6.03
N THR A 32 -3.28 14.10 -6.61
CA THR A 32 -3.44 14.51 -8.01
C THR A 32 -2.57 13.72 -8.98
N GLY A 33 -1.83 12.73 -8.48
CA GLY A 33 -0.92 11.89 -9.26
C GLY A 33 0.50 12.46 -9.37
N GLU A 34 0.82 13.54 -8.65
CA GLU A 34 2.16 14.11 -8.63
C GLU A 34 3.15 13.18 -7.91
N GLN A 35 4.36 13.04 -8.46
CA GLN A 35 5.41 12.23 -7.86
C GLN A 35 6.24 13.08 -6.88
N ILE A 36 6.06 12.86 -5.58
CA ILE A 36 6.74 13.61 -4.52
C ILE A 36 8.17 13.11 -4.31
N GLY A 37 8.38 11.79 -4.42
CA GLY A 37 9.70 11.16 -4.31
C GLY A 37 9.75 10.01 -3.31
N VAL A 38 10.95 9.61 -2.91
CA VAL A 38 11.16 8.60 -1.86
C VAL A 38 11.24 9.30 -0.50
N VAL A 39 10.34 8.94 0.40
CA VAL A 39 10.20 9.54 1.74
C VAL A 39 10.17 8.45 2.81
N ASN A 40 10.28 8.83 4.09
CA ASN A 40 10.05 7.87 5.17
C ASN A 40 8.58 7.50 5.24
N THR A 41 8.28 6.26 5.62
CA THR A 41 6.90 5.79 5.77
C THR A 41 6.10 6.64 6.77
N ASN A 42 6.72 7.09 7.86
CA ASN A 42 6.06 7.95 8.83
C ASN A 42 5.63 9.28 8.21
N ASP A 43 6.46 9.90 7.36
CA ASP A 43 6.16 11.16 6.69
C ASP A 43 5.00 10.97 5.69
N ALA A 44 5.00 9.84 4.97
CA ALA A 44 3.90 9.48 4.07
C ALA A 44 2.57 9.27 4.82
N LEU A 45 2.59 8.63 5.99
CA LEU A 45 1.39 8.45 6.82
C LEU A 45 0.86 9.77 7.38
N VAL A 46 1.75 10.71 7.73
CA VAL A 46 1.33 12.06 8.14
C VAL A 46 0.67 12.79 6.97
N ALA A 47 1.31 12.79 5.80
CA ALA A 47 0.75 13.42 4.60
C ALA A 47 -0.62 12.84 4.20
N ALA A 48 -0.82 11.53 4.33
CA ALA A 48 -2.11 10.88 4.08
C ALA A 48 -3.20 11.42 5.03
N ARG A 49 -2.93 11.49 6.34
CA ARG A 49 -3.89 12.00 7.33
C ARG A 49 -4.25 13.47 7.11
N GLU A 50 -3.28 14.31 6.74
CA GLU A 50 -3.53 15.73 6.44
C GLU A 50 -4.42 15.93 5.21
N ASN A 51 -4.50 14.93 4.33
CA ASN A 51 -5.34 14.93 3.14
C ASN A 51 -6.62 14.09 3.30
N ASP A 52 -6.93 13.62 4.51
CA ASP A 52 -8.07 12.73 4.81
C ASP A 52 -8.08 11.42 3.96
N LEU A 53 -6.90 10.81 3.77
CA LEU A 53 -6.68 9.56 3.01
C LEU A 53 -6.27 8.36 3.88
#